data_AF-A0A381ZRD7-F1
#
_entry.id   AF-A0A381ZRD7-F1
#
_cell.length_a   1.000
_cell.length_b   1.000
_cell.length_c   1.000
_cell.angle_alpha   90.00
_cell.angle_beta   90.00
_cell.angle_gamma   90.00
#
_symmetry.space_group_name_H-M   'P 1'
#
loop_
_entity.id
_entity.type
_entity.pdbx_description
1 polymer ?
#
loop_
_entity_poly.entity_id
_entity_poly.type
_entity_poly.pdbx_seq_one_letter_code
_entity_poly.pdbx_strand_id
1 'polypeptide(L)'
;MEYQKISFPEAVKILAEKYNIPIQYEQSGQSSELFSALYELHEIAVKIYQENLFSDRGRQALDYLKKRDLTEDIIKQFKIGFALDSWDQMVNACKDKGFTQSQISKSGLFTQSEKGTFDRFRSRIMYPIFHPSGKPIAFGGRIFGTDDPAKYLNSPETPLYKKSDVFYGIHATRDAIRKAGYAALGEGYMDFLQ
;
A
#
# COMPACT_ATOMS: atom_id res chain seq x y z
N MET A 1 23.82 -7.12 12.23
CA MET A 1 24.54 -6.83 10.98
C MET A 1 23.99 -5.55 10.39
N GLU A 2 24.32 -4.42 11.01
CA GLU A 2 23.98 -3.04 10.60
C GLU A 2 25.29 -2.29 10.35
N TYR A 3 26.16 -2.81 9.46
CA TYR A 3 27.55 -2.35 9.51
C TYR A 3 27.81 -1.04 8.75
N GLN A 4 26.95 -0.59 7.82
CA GLN A 4 27.27 0.61 7.01
C GLN A 4 26.10 1.52 6.60
N LYS A 5 24.84 1.26 7.01
CA LYS A 5 23.65 2.03 6.55
C LYS A 5 23.56 2.20 5.02
N ILE A 6 24.18 1.30 4.24
CA ILE A 6 24.11 1.29 2.78
C ILE A 6 22.94 0.43 2.31
N SER A 7 22.38 0.78 1.15
CA SER A 7 21.32 0.00 0.51
C SER A 7 21.85 -1.38 0.07
N PHE A 8 20.95 -2.36 -0.10
CA PHE A 8 21.33 -3.70 -0.55
C PHE A 8 22.11 -3.69 -1.89
N PRO A 9 21.71 -2.91 -2.92
CA PRO A 9 22.50 -2.80 -4.15
C PRO A 9 23.91 -2.22 -3.92
N GLU A 10 24.06 -1.27 -3.00
CA GLU A 10 25.38 -0.72 -2.63
C GLU A 10 26.23 -1.73 -1.87
N ALA A 11 25.63 -2.51 -0.97
CA ALA A 11 26.33 -3.59 -0.27
C ALA A 11 26.85 -4.65 -1.24
N VAL A 12 26.03 -5.01 -2.24
CA VAL A 12 26.40 -5.94 -3.31
C VAL A 12 27.54 -5.37 -4.16
N LYS A 13 27.51 -4.06 -4.48
CA LYS A 13 28.58 -3.37 -5.21
C LYS A 13 29.92 -3.41 -4.47
N ILE A 14 29.92 -3.05 -3.19
CA ILE A 14 31.14 -3.03 -2.35
C ILE A 14 31.74 -4.44 -2.23
N LEU A 15 30.90 -5.46 -2.09
CA LEU A 15 31.36 -6.85 -2.05
C LEU A 15 31.98 -7.27 -3.38
N ALA A 16 31.35 -6.94 -4.50
CA ALA A 16 31.87 -7.29 -5.82
C ALA A 16 33.20 -6.62 -6.14
N GLU A 17 33.35 -5.33 -5.83
CA GLU A 17 34.61 -4.60 -5.97
C GLU A 17 35.70 -5.22 -5.08
N LYS A 18 35.37 -5.60 -3.83
CA LYS A 18 36.31 -6.23 -2.91
C LYS A 18 36.85 -7.58 -3.42
N TYR A 19 36.04 -8.34 -4.15
CA TYR A 19 36.39 -9.68 -4.62
C TYR A 19 36.67 -9.74 -6.13
N ASN A 20 36.78 -8.60 -6.82
CA ASN A 20 36.96 -8.52 -8.28
C ASN A 20 35.94 -9.37 -9.07
N ILE A 21 34.69 -9.41 -8.60
CA ILE A 21 33.61 -10.11 -9.29
C ILE A 21 32.95 -9.09 -10.23
N PRO A 22 32.98 -9.29 -11.56
CA PRO A 22 32.28 -8.41 -12.48
C PRO A 22 30.76 -8.56 -12.28
N ILE A 23 30.13 -7.49 -11.80
CA ILE A 23 28.67 -7.40 -11.77
C ILE A 23 28.20 -6.72 -13.05
N GLN A 24 27.38 -7.44 -13.83
CA GLN A 24 26.56 -6.81 -14.86
C GLN A 24 25.25 -6.37 -14.21
N TYR A 25 25.08 -5.06 -14.09
CA TYR A 25 23.75 -4.50 -13.87
C TYR A 25 23.00 -4.65 -15.20
N GLU A 26 21.99 -5.52 -15.25
CA GLU A 26 20.96 -5.32 -16.28
C GLU A 26 20.46 -3.89 -16.10
N GLN A 27 20.63 -3.05 -17.12
CA GLN A 27 20.08 -1.70 -17.12
C GLN A 27 18.56 -1.79 -17.02
N SER A 28 18.07 -1.82 -15.79
CA SER A 28 16.68 -1.99 -15.43
C SER A 28 15.93 -0.66 -15.45
N GLY A 29 16.30 0.28 -16.34
CA GLY A 29 15.72 1.63 -16.38
C GLY A 29 14.19 1.61 -16.42
N GLN A 30 13.61 0.76 -17.29
CA GLN A 30 12.16 0.58 -17.38
C GLN A 30 11.53 -0.08 -16.15
N SER A 31 12.24 -0.99 -15.48
CA SER A 31 11.75 -1.64 -14.26
C SER A 31 11.80 -0.65 -13.10
N SER A 32 12.92 0.05 -12.90
CA SER A 32 13.07 1.09 -11.88
C SER A 32 12.05 2.21 -12.03
N GLU A 33 11.81 2.68 -13.25
CA GLU A 33 10.79 3.70 -13.55
C GLU A 33 9.38 3.18 -13.23
N LEU A 34 9.05 1.95 -13.63
CA LEU A 34 7.78 1.32 -13.28
C LEU A 34 7.61 1.25 -11.76
N PHE A 35 8.56 0.66 -11.03
CA PHE A 35 8.49 0.53 -9.57
C PHE A 35 8.35 1.90 -8.88
N SER A 36 9.10 2.92 -9.34
CA SER A 36 9.00 4.29 -8.82
C SER A 36 7.58 4.85 -9.00
N ALA A 37 7.02 4.75 -10.21
CA ALA A 37 5.67 5.20 -10.49
C ALA A 37 4.60 4.42 -9.70
N LEU A 38 4.77 3.11 -9.54
CA LEU A 38 3.85 2.30 -8.72
C LEU A 38 3.87 2.75 -7.27
N TYR A 39 5.04 3.02 -6.68
CA TYR A 39 5.12 3.55 -5.32
C TYR A 39 4.46 4.93 -5.21
N GLU A 40 4.71 5.83 -6.18
CA GLU A 40 4.10 7.17 -6.18
C GLU A 40 2.56 7.09 -6.24
N LEU A 41 2.00 6.24 -7.10
CA LEU A 41 0.56 5.99 -7.19
C LEU A 41 -0.02 5.53 -5.84
N HIS A 42 0.68 4.64 -5.14
CA HIS A 42 0.25 4.16 -3.82
C HIS A 42 0.36 5.24 -2.75
N GLU A 43 1.39 6.09 -2.77
CA GLU A 43 1.49 7.22 -1.84
C GLU A 43 0.37 8.24 -2.06
N ILE A 44 0.03 8.54 -3.33
CA ILE A 44 -1.11 9.39 -3.67
C ILE A 44 -2.40 8.79 -3.13
N ALA A 45 -2.62 7.48 -3.34
CA ALA A 45 -3.81 6.79 -2.84
C ALA A 45 -3.90 6.82 -1.31
N VAL A 46 -2.80 6.54 -0.60
CA VAL A 46 -2.75 6.61 0.88
C VAL A 46 -3.15 8.01 1.35
N LYS A 47 -2.57 9.05 0.73
CA LYS A 47 -2.88 10.44 1.09
C LYS A 47 -4.36 10.77 0.88
N ILE A 48 -4.89 10.49 -0.31
CA ILE A 48 -6.29 10.78 -0.66
C ILE A 48 -7.25 10.04 0.27
N TYR A 49 -7.03 8.74 0.49
CA TYR A 49 -7.92 7.97 1.35
C TYR A 49 -7.86 8.42 2.80
N GLN A 50 -6.67 8.78 3.31
CA GLN A 50 -6.55 9.31 4.67
C GLN A 50 -7.25 10.67 4.79
N GLU A 51 -7.03 11.59 3.84
CA GLU A 51 -7.73 12.89 3.79
C GLU A 51 -9.24 12.72 3.73
N ASN A 52 -9.74 11.81 2.90
CA ASN A 52 -11.17 11.49 2.82
C ASN A 52 -11.73 11.06 4.18
N LEU A 53 -11.03 10.17 4.92
CA LEU A 53 -11.50 9.65 6.20
C LEU A 53 -11.66 10.76 7.25
N PHE A 54 -10.73 11.72 7.28
CA PHE A 54 -10.76 12.85 8.21
C PHE A 54 -11.58 14.04 7.71
N SER A 55 -12.10 13.98 6.48
CA SER A 55 -13.03 14.98 5.95
C SER A 55 -14.47 14.75 6.42
N ASP A 56 -15.35 15.73 6.17
CA ASP A 56 -16.79 15.58 6.46
C ASP A 56 -17.42 14.38 5.76
N ARG A 57 -16.92 14.00 4.57
CA ARG A 57 -17.40 12.84 3.81
C ARG A 57 -17.03 11.51 4.47
N GLY A 58 -15.96 11.48 5.26
CA GLY A 58 -15.48 10.30 5.96
C GLY A 58 -15.99 10.17 7.40
N ARG A 59 -16.71 11.18 7.92
CA ARG A 59 -17.11 11.26 9.33
C ARG A 59 -17.80 9.99 9.85
N GLN A 60 -18.75 9.45 9.09
CA GLN A 60 -19.45 8.22 9.47
C GLN A 60 -18.51 6.99 9.51
N ALA A 61 -17.56 6.90 8.57
CA ALA A 61 -16.59 5.82 8.54
C ALA A 61 -15.59 5.93 9.71
N LEU A 62 -15.17 7.16 10.05
CA LEU A 62 -14.32 7.42 11.21
C LEU A 62 -15.04 7.09 12.52
N ASP A 63 -16.30 7.50 12.69
CA ASP A 63 -17.11 7.17 13.86
C ASP A 63 -17.31 5.66 14.00
N TYR A 64 -17.49 4.95 12.87
CA TYR A 64 -17.55 3.50 12.86
C TYR A 64 -16.25 2.86 13.37
N LEU A 65 -15.08 3.34 12.92
CA LEU A 65 -13.79 2.85 13.40
C LEU A 65 -13.58 3.10 14.89
N LYS A 66 -13.95 4.29 15.37
CA LYS A 66 -13.90 4.64 16.81
C LYS A 66 -14.82 3.76 17.65
N LYS A 67 -16.03 3.45 17.17
CA LYS A 67 -16.96 2.49 17.80
C LYS A 67 -16.44 1.05 17.80
N ARG A 68 -15.42 0.76 17.01
CA ARG A 68 -14.69 -0.51 16.97
C ARG A 68 -13.37 -0.42 17.74
N ASP A 69 -13.26 0.54 18.66
CA ASP A 69 -12.14 0.75 19.59
C ASP A 69 -10.80 1.11 18.94
N LEU A 70 -10.81 1.54 17.66
CA LEU A 70 -9.61 2.08 17.04
C LEU A 70 -9.43 3.53 17.47
N THR A 71 -8.31 3.80 18.14
CA THR A 71 -7.91 5.15 18.51
C THR A 71 -7.49 5.94 17.26
N GLU A 72 -7.59 7.27 17.31
CA GLU A 72 -7.11 8.11 16.22
C GLU A 72 -5.61 7.94 15.96
N ASP A 73 -4.82 7.65 17.00
CA ASP A 73 -3.38 7.43 16.87
C ASP A 73 -3.09 6.18 16.05
N ILE A 74 -3.81 5.08 16.30
CA ILE A 74 -3.70 3.85 15.49
C ILE A 74 -4.15 4.11 14.06
N ILE A 75 -5.28 4.80 13.87
CA ILE A 75 -5.79 5.16 12.53
C ILE A 75 -4.75 5.99 11.76
N LYS A 76 -4.11 6.97 12.40
CA LYS A 76 -3.08 7.81 11.80
C LYS A 76 -1.78 7.04 11.55
N GLN A 77 -1.33 6.25 12.52
CA GLN A 77 -0.09 5.45 12.43
C GLN A 77 -0.15 4.46 11.26
N PHE A 78 -1.26 3.72 11.14
CA PHE A 78 -1.45 2.75 10.06
C PHE A 78 -2.08 3.36 8.79
N LYS A 79 -2.24 4.69 8.76
CA LYS A 79 -2.78 5.45 7.64
C LYS A 79 -4.10 4.90 7.09
N ILE A 80 -4.97 4.43 7.98
CA ILE A 80 -6.29 3.95 7.60
C ILE A 80 -7.03 5.11 6.93
N GLY A 81 -7.73 4.80 5.84
CA GLY A 81 -8.39 5.79 5.00
C GLY A 81 -9.81 5.37 4.60
N PHE A 82 -10.42 6.18 3.73
CA PHE A 82 -11.74 5.94 3.17
C PHE A 82 -11.74 6.22 1.67
N ALA A 83 -12.13 5.23 0.86
CA ALA A 83 -12.44 5.42 -0.54
C ALA A 83 -13.89 5.88 -0.66
N LEU A 84 -14.11 7.05 -1.25
CA LEU A 84 -15.44 7.59 -1.48
C LEU A 84 -16.24 6.72 -2.47
N ASP A 85 -17.55 6.91 -2.51
CA ASP A 85 -18.39 6.37 -3.57
C ASP A 85 -18.22 7.20 -4.87
N SER A 86 -17.07 7.06 -5.52
CA SER A 86 -16.73 7.76 -6.76
C SER A 86 -15.99 6.82 -7.70
N TRP A 87 -16.24 6.96 -9.00
CA TRP A 87 -15.63 6.13 -10.02
C TRP A 87 -14.27 6.63 -10.50
N ASP A 88 -13.86 7.85 -10.12
CA ASP A 88 -12.80 8.58 -10.80
C ASP A 88 -11.98 9.50 -9.89
N GLN A 89 -12.05 9.37 -8.56
CA GLN A 89 -11.27 10.20 -7.64
C GLN A 89 -9.76 10.02 -7.86
N MET A 90 -9.29 8.78 -7.88
CA MET A 90 -7.89 8.45 -8.16
C MET A 90 -7.52 8.76 -9.61
N VAL A 91 -8.43 8.50 -10.55
CA VAL A 91 -8.20 8.81 -11.98
C VAL A 91 -7.93 10.30 -12.16
N ASN A 92 -8.79 11.16 -11.60
CA ASN A 92 -8.65 12.60 -11.67
C ASN A 92 -7.40 13.09 -10.94
N ALA A 93 -7.05 12.50 -9.79
CA ALA A 93 -5.83 12.84 -9.07
C ALA A 93 -4.52 12.49 -9.83
N CYS A 94 -4.59 11.56 -10.78
CA CYS A 94 -3.43 11.06 -11.52
C CYS A 94 -3.33 11.58 -12.96
N LYS A 95 -4.39 12.19 -13.50
CA LYS A 95 -4.53 12.56 -14.93
C LYS A 95 -3.36 13.38 -15.49
N ASP A 96 -2.84 14.32 -14.70
CA ASP A 96 -1.80 15.27 -15.13
C ASP A 96 -0.42 14.99 -14.52
N LYS A 97 -0.24 13.80 -13.93
CA LYS A 97 1.02 13.41 -13.27
C LYS A 97 1.99 12.64 -14.16
N GLY A 98 1.66 12.45 -15.45
CA GLY A 98 2.55 11.82 -16.42
C GLY A 98 2.65 10.29 -16.31
N PHE A 99 1.74 9.63 -15.59
CA PHE A 99 1.72 8.17 -15.52
C PHE A 99 1.30 7.56 -16.85
N THR A 100 2.07 6.58 -17.30
CA THR A 100 1.75 5.78 -18.48
C THR A 100 0.59 4.81 -18.21
N GLN A 101 -0.12 4.42 -19.26
CA GLN A 101 -1.19 3.41 -19.15
C GLN A 101 -0.69 2.08 -18.57
N SER A 102 0.57 1.71 -18.84
CA SER A 102 1.18 0.51 -18.25
C SER A 102 1.40 0.64 -16.75
N GLN A 103 1.75 1.81 -16.24
CA GLN A 103 1.92 2.03 -14.80
C GLN A 103 0.57 2.01 -14.09
N ILE A 104 -0.44 2.68 -14.66
CA ILE A 104 -1.82 2.70 -14.16
C ILE A 104 -2.39 1.27 -14.07
N SER A 105 -2.31 0.48 -15.15
CA SER A 105 -2.81 -0.91 -15.17
C SER A 105 -2.09 -1.82 -14.17
N LYS A 106 -0.77 -1.69 -14.03
CA LYS A 106 0.03 -2.55 -13.16
C LYS A 106 -0.03 -2.17 -11.67
N SER A 107 -0.63 -1.04 -11.33
CA SER A 107 -0.74 -0.58 -9.93
C SER A 107 -1.74 -1.37 -9.09
N GLY A 108 -2.76 -1.96 -9.73
CA GLY A 108 -3.87 -2.59 -9.01
C GLY A 108 -4.81 -1.59 -8.30
N LEU A 109 -4.65 -0.28 -8.50
CA LEU A 109 -5.53 0.77 -7.94
C LEU A 109 -6.68 1.14 -8.87
N PHE A 110 -6.62 0.69 -10.13
CA PHE A 110 -7.58 1.01 -11.18
C PHE A 110 -8.17 -0.24 -11.81
N THR A 111 -9.36 -0.10 -12.38
CA THR A 111 -10.00 -1.09 -13.25
C THR A 111 -10.11 -0.51 -14.65
N GLN A 112 -9.80 -1.31 -15.68
CA GLN A 112 -9.93 -0.92 -17.08
C GLN A 112 -11.09 -1.65 -17.73
N SER A 113 -11.84 -0.94 -18.56
CA SER A 113 -12.89 -1.50 -19.42
C SER A 113 -12.92 -0.73 -20.74
N GLU A 114 -13.78 -1.15 -21.67
CA GLU A 114 -14.03 -0.42 -22.93
C GLU A 114 -14.49 1.03 -22.69
N LYS A 115 -15.13 1.30 -21.55
CA LYS A 115 -15.62 2.64 -21.19
C LYS A 115 -14.55 3.55 -20.59
N GLY A 116 -13.35 3.03 -20.33
CA GLY A 116 -12.23 3.78 -19.77
C GLY A 116 -11.62 3.17 -18.52
N THR A 117 -10.85 4.00 -17.80
CA THR A 117 -10.18 3.65 -16.54
C THR A 117 -10.98 4.21 -15.37
N PHE A 118 -11.17 3.40 -14.33
CA PHE A 118 -11.96 3.72 -13.15
C PHE A 118 -11.22 3.35 -11.87
N ASP A 119 -11.59 3.99 -10.77
CA ASP A 119 -11.14 3.64 -9.43
C ASP A 119 -11.57 2.21 -9.07
N ARG A 120 -10.63 1.41 -8.56
CA ARG A 120 -10.93 0.04 -8.12
C ARG A 120 -11.72 0.02 -6.81
N PHE A 121 -11.37 0.88 -5.87
CA PHE A 121 -11.92 0.89 -4.52
C PHE A 121 -12.93 2.02 -4.37
N ARG A 122 -14.13 1.68 -3.91
CA ARG A 122 -15.27 2.60 -3.74
C ARG A 122 -16.06 2.23 -2.51
N SER A 123 -16.54 3.23 -1.77
CA SER A 123 -17.34 3.07 -0.55
C SER A 123 -16.70 2.11 0.47
N ARG A 124 -15.39 2.22 0.67
CA ARG A 124 -14.62 1.26 1.48
C ARG A 124 -13.73 1.94 2.49
N ILE A 125 -13.70 1.43 3.71
CA ILE A 125 -12.62 1.72 4.66
C ILE A 125 -11.37 1.01 4.16
N MET A 126 -10.31 1.78 3.98
CA MET A 126 -9.08 1.38 3.33
C MET A 126 -7.99 1.10 4.37
N TYR A 127 -7.42 -0.10 4.30
CA TYR A 127 -6.31 -0.58 5.11
C TYR A 127 -5.08 -0.69 4.19
N PRO A 128 -4.17 0.29 4.18
CA PRO A 128 -2.98 0.23 3.35
C PRO A 128 -2.03 -0.88 3.82
N ILE A 129 -1.55 -1.66 2.87
CA ILE A 129 -0.57 -2.72 3.09
C ILE A 129 0.79 -2.17 2.71
N PHE A 130 1.76 -2.32 3.63
CA PHE A 130 3.11 -1.77 3.48
C PHE A 130 4.14 -2.87 3.30
N HIS A 131 5.11 -2.60 2.42
CA HIS A 131 6.36 -3.34 2.38
C HIS A 131 7.09 -3.21 3.73
N PRO A 132 7.91 -4.19 4.17
CA PRO A 132 8.69 -4.08 5.41
C PRO A 132 9.58 -2.82 5.53
N SER A 133 9.87 -2.13 4.42
CA SER A 133 10.57 -0.84 4.41
C SER A 133 9.67 0.37 4.71
N GLY A 134 8.37 0.19 4.90
CA GLY A 134 7.39 1.24 5.18
C GLY A 134 6.75 1.89 3.94
N LYS A 135 7.06 1.43 2.72
CA LYS A 135 6.40 1.94 1.50
C LYS A 135 5.05 1.25 1.26
N PRO A 136 3.97 1.97 0.90
CA PRO A 136 2.70 1.34 0.58
C PRO A 136 2.80 0.57 -0.74
N ILE A 137 2.20 -0.62 -0.78
CA ILE A 137 2.30 -1.55 -1.91
C ILE A 137 0.95 -2.14 -2.36
N ALA A 138 -0.08 -2.04 -1.52
CA ALA A 138 -1.42 -2.54 -1.80
C ALA A 138 -2.43 -2.00 -0.79
N PHE A 139 -3.70 -2.38 -0.94
CA PHE A 139 -4.76 -2.07 -0.01
C PHE A 139 -5.68 -3.29 0.21
N GLY A 140 -6.17 -3.41 1.44
CA GLY A 140 -7.43 -4.08 1.76
C GLY A 140 -8.55 -3.04 1.92
N GLY A 141 -9.76 -3.35 1.47
CA GLY A 141 -10.90 -2.45 1.53
C GLY A 141 -12.14 -3.14 2.08
N ARG A 142 -12.67 -2.67 3.21
CA ARG A 142 -13.92 -3.17 3.80
C ARG A 142 -15.08 -2.28 3.36
N ILE A 143 -16.15 -2.87 2.83
CA ILE A 143 -17.34 -2.11 2.41
C ILE A 143 -17.91 -1.28 3.57
N PHE A 144 -18.43 -0.09 3.26
CA PHE A 144 -19.05 0.82 4.21
C PHE A 144 -20.12 1.67 3.55
N GLY A 145 -21.31 1.75 4.16
CA GLY A 145 -22.38 2.65 3.73
C GLY A 145 -23.13 2.26 2.45
N THR A 146 -22.80 1.15 1.81
CA THR A 146 -23.47 0.65 0.60
C THR A 146 -23.62 -0.87 0.62
N ASP A 147 -24.56 -1.38 -0.17
CA ASP A 147 -24.77 -2.82 -0.37
C ASP A 147 -23.91 -3.33 -1.54
N ASP A 148 -22.70 -3.78 -1.22
CA ASP A 148 -21.84 -4.54 -2.13
C ASP A 148 -21.68 -5.97 -1.58
N PRO A 149 -21.91 -7.02 -2.38
CA PRO A 149 -21.81 -8.41 -1.92
C PRO A 149 -20.41 -8.78 -1.40
N ALA A 150 -19.35 -8.09 -1.86
CA ALA A 150 -17.99 -8.33 -1.41
C ALA A 150 -17.65 -7.50 -0.16
N LYS A 151 -17.89 -8.09 1.02
CA LYS A 151 -17.57 -7.47 2.33
C LYS A 151 -16.13 -6.95 2.43
N TYR A 152 -15.18 -7.68 1.85
CA TYR A 152 -13.78 -7.27 1.72
C TYR A 152 -13.32 -7.40 0.27
N LEU A 153 -12.51 -6.44 -0.17
CA LEU A 153 -11.83 -6.43 -1.47
C LEU A 153 -10.35 -6.14 -1.23
N ASN A 154 -9.46 -6.97 -1.78
CA ASN A 154 -8.02 -6.70 -1.74
C ASN A 154 -7.54 -6.24 -3.11
N SER A 155 -6.40 -5.52 -3.12
CA SER A 155 -5.61 -5.33 -4.34
C SER A 155 -5.34 -6.69 -5.01
N PRO A 156 -5.33 -6.73 -6.36
CA PRO A 156 -4.87 -7.91 -7.08
C PRO A 156 -3.35 -8.06 -6.91
N GLU A 157 -2.80 -9.17 -7.41
CA GLU A 157 -1.35 -9.33 -7.53
C GLU A 157 -0.77 -8.25 -8.46
N THR A 158 0.35 -7.65 -8.06
CA THR A 158 1.07 -6.60 -8.81
C THR A 158 2.58 -6.82 -8.72
N PRO A 159 3.39 -6.07 -9.49
CA PRO A 159 4.84 -6.08 -9.29
C PRO A 159 5.28 -5.68 -7.87
N LEU A 160 4.49 -4.87 -7.14
CA LEU A 160 4.77 -4.46 -5.76
C LEU A 160 4.22 -5.42 -4.70
N TYR A 161 3.18 -6.19 -5.04
CA TYR A 161 2.39 -6.90 -4.05
C TYR A 161 2.06 -8.32 -4.49
N LYS A 162 2.51 -9.26 -3.67
CA LYS A 162 2.09 -10.66 -3.69
C LYS A 162 1.46 -11.02 -2.37
N LYS A 163 0.19 -11.43 -2.37
CA LYS A 163 -0.58 -11.64 -1.15
C LYS A 163 0.03 -12.73 -0.25
N SER A 164 0.64 -13.77 -0.85
CA SER A 164 1.30 -14.85 -0.11
C SER A 164 2.55 -14.42 0.65
N ASP A 165 3.16 -13.30 0.26
CA ASP A 165 4.52 -12.93 0.68
C ASP A 165 4.52 -11.76 1.67
N VAL A 166 3.34 -11.27 2.08
CA VAL A 166 3.20 -10.06 2.89
C VAL A 166 2.25 -10.26 4.06
N PHE A 167 2.73 -9.91 5.25
CA PHE A 167 1.91 -9.78 6.46
C PHE A 167 1.51 -8.32 6.68
N TYR A 168 0.24 -8.06 6.94
CA TYR A 168 -0.23 -6.75 7.34
C TYR A 168 0.46 -6.32 8.65
N GLY A 169 0.85 -5.04 8.75
CA GLY A 169 1.51 -4.51 9.94
C GLY A 169 3.00 -4.82 10.10
N ILE A 170 3.60 -5.65 9.22
CA ILE A 170 5.01 -6.09 9.35
C ILE A 170 6.00 -4.92 9.42
N HIS A 171 5.75 -3.85 8.66
CA HIS A 171 6.56 -2.63 8.65
C HIS A 171 6.68 -1.97 10.04
N ALA A 172 5.66 -2.11 10.89
CA ALA A 172 5.61 -1.53 12.23
C ALA A 172 6.10 -2.51 13.32
N THR A 173 6.03 -3.82 13.07
CA THR A 173 6.24 -4.84 14.12
C THR A 173 7.51 -5.67 13.97
N ARG A 174 8.18 -5.66 12.81
CA ARG A 174 9.35 -6.51 12.52
C ARG A 174 10.43 -6.45 13.59
N ASP A 175 10.78 -5.25 14.05
CA ASP A 175 11.86 -5.09 15.04
C ASP A 175 11.43 -5.52 16.45
N ALA A 176 10.16 -5.31 16.81
CA ALA A 176 9.59 -5.81 18.06
C ALA A 176 9.56 -7.34 18.09
N ILE A 177 9.10 -7.97 17.00
CA ILE A 177 9.09 -9.44 16.83
C ILE A 177 10.51 -10.00 16.98
N ARG A 178 11.50 -9.40 16.29
CA ARG A 178 12.90 -9.82 16.38
C ARG A 178 13.44 -9.72 17.80
N LYS A 179 13.08 -8.67 18.55
CA LYS A 179 13.50 -8.49 19.94
C LYS A 179 12.82 -9.49 20.89
N ALA A 180 11.55 -9.80 20.65
CA ALA A 180 10.78 -10.73 21.47
C ALA A 180 11.12 -12.21 21.21
N GLY A 181 11.55 -12.54 19.99
CA GLY A 181 11.84 -13.91 19.58
C GLY A 181 10.61 -14.74 19.20
N TYR A 182 9.42 -14.13 19.18
CA TYR A 182 8.17 -14.75 18.76
C TYR A 182 7.24 -13.71 18.13
N ALA A 183 6.19 -14.19 17.45
CA ALA A 183 5.13 -13.37 16.87
C ALA A 183 3.76 -13.91 17.29
N ALA A 184 2.78 -13.01 17.40
CA ALA A 184 1.37 -13.35 17.47
C ALA A 184 0.74 -13.06 16.09
N LEU A 185 -0.11 -13.97 15.62
CA LEU A 185 -0.75 -13.86 14.31
C LEU A 185 -2.27 -13.75 14.50
N GLY A 186 -2.86 -12.68 13.97
CA GLY A 186 -4.31 -12.46 13.90
C GLY A 186 -4.88 -12.82 12.52
N GLU A 187 -6.20 -13.01 12.45
CA GLU A 187 -6.88 -13.43 11.20
C GLU A 187 -7.09 -12.27 10.22
N GLY A 188 -7.36 -11.07 10.72
CA GLY A 188 -7.66 -9.90 9.89
C GLY A 188 -7.06 -8.59 10.38
N TYR A 189 -7.29 -7.54 9.58
CA TYR A 189 -6.79 -6.19 9.86
C TYR A 189 -7.23 -5.67 11.25
N MET A 190 -8.49 -5.92 11.62
CA MET A 190 -9.04 -5.45 12.89
C MET A 190 -8.41 -6.17 14.08
N ASP A 191 -8.18 -7.49 13.99
CA ASP A 191 -7.58 -8.26 15.09
C ASP A 191 -6.13 -7.82 15.36
N PHE A 192 -5.43 -7.34 14.31
CA PHE A 192 -4.09 -6.78 14.45
C PHE A 192 -4.07 -5.34 15.01
N LEU A 193 -5.09 -4.54 14.70
CA LEU A 193 -5.14 -3.11 15.05
C LEU A 193 -5.69 -2.84 16.45
N GLN A 194 -6.21 -3.85 17.14
CA GLN A 194 -6.81 -3.76 18.47
C GLN A 194 -5.86 -4.22 19.57
#